data_AF-A0A1J3JSJ4-F1
#
_entry.id   AF-A0A1J3JSJ4-F1
#
_cell.length_a   1.000
_cell.length_b   1.000
_cell.length_c   1.000
_cell.angle_alpha   90.00
_cell.angle_beta   90.00
_cell.angle_gamma   90.00
#
_symmetry.space_group_name_H-M   'P 1'
#
loop_
_entity.id
_entity.type
_entity.pdbx_description
1 polymer ?
#
loop_
_entity_poly.entity_id
_entity_poly.type
_entity_poly.pdbx_seq_one_letter_code
_entity_poly.pdbx_strand_id
1 'polypeptide(L)'
;MDEQADIMSEPFILKKIDDEEATLRDYEFNSNSQGNTSFAKTCFHGINALSGVGILSVPYALASGGWLSLSILFTVAITTFYCAILIKRCMDMDPLLRSYPDIGYKAFGNTGRIIISIFMNLELYLVATSFLILEGDNLDKLFSNIGFSFMGIDFGGKQMFIILVALIILPSVWLDDMRILSYVSASGVFASGLILA
;
A
#
# COMPACT_ATOMS: atom_id res chain seq x y z
N MET A 1 -52.62 16.72 -23.99
CA MET A 1 -51.63 17.70 -24.45
C MET A 1 -51.54 18.76 -23.38
N ASP A 2 -50.61 18.78 -22.43
CA ASP A 2 -49.35 18.06 -22.21
C ASP A 2 -49.15 18.17 -20.67
N GLU A 3 -49.16 17.13 -19.85
CA GLU A 3 -48.10 16.11 -19.64
C GLU A 3 -46.67 16.60 -19.80
N GLN A 4 -46.33 17.72 -19.15
CA GLN A 4 -44.93 18.15 -18.99
C GLN A 4 -44.74 19.09 -17.79
N ALA A 5 -45.03 18.62 -16.58
CA ALA A 5 -44.68 19.35 -15.37
C ALA A 5 -44.51 18.43 -14.14
N ASP A 6 -43.83 17.28 -14.27
CA ASP A 6 -43.57 16.44 -13.08
C ASP A 6 -42.40 15.41 -13.19
N ILE A 7 -41.26 15.75 -13.83
CA ILE A 7 -40.14 14.77 -13.95
C ILE A 7 -38.75 15.34 -13.60
N MET A 8 -38.56 16.65 -13.36
CA MET A 8 -37.21 17.22 -13.15
C MET A 8 -36.82 17.47 -11.69
N SER A 9 -37.63 17.04 -10.74
CA SER A 9 -37.34 17.19 -9.31
C SER A 9 -37.92 16.04 -8.52
N GLU A 10 -37.50 14.80 -8.82
CA GLU A 10 -37.30 13.88 -7.71
C GLU A 10 -36.44 14.64 -6.68
N PRO A 11 -36.95 14.86 -5.46
CA PRO A 11 -36.26 15.74 -4.52
C PRO A 11 -34.88 15.15 -4.30
N PHE A 12 -33.85 15.93 -4.58
CA PHE A 12 -32.43 15.61 -4.33
C PHE A 12 -32.18 15.01 -2.92
N ILE A 13 -33.09 15.30 -1.99
CA ILE A 13 -33.17 14.75 -0.64
C ILE A 13 -33.51 13.26 -0.63
N LEU A 14 -34.47 12.77 -1.44
CA LEU A 14 -34.80 11.34 -1.52
C LEU A 14 -33.63 10.55 -2.11
N LYS A 15 -33.04 11.01 -3.21
CA LYS A 15 -31.86 10.36 -3.79
C LYS A 15 -30.70 10.27 -2.79
N LYS A 16 -30.46 11.32 -2.00
CA LYS A 16 -29.43 11.34 -0.97
C LYS A 16 -29.74 10.41 0.21
N ILE A 17 -31.01 10.29 0.60
CA ILE A 17 -31.47 9.36 1.65
C ILE A 17 -31.38 7.91 1.17
N ASP A 18 -31.76 7.63 -0.08
CA ASP A 18 -31.68 6.31 -0.69
C ASP A 18 -30.22 5.86 -0.87
N ASP A 19 -29.33 6.76 -1.28
CA ASP A 19 -27.87 6.51 -1.36
C ASP A 19 -27.29 6.21 0.04
N GLU A 20 -27.73 6.93 1.09
CA GLU A 20 -27.28 6.75 2.46
C GLU A 20 -27.84 5.46 3.09
N GLU A 21 -29.11 5.12 2.86
CA GLU A 21 -29.72 3.83 3.26
C GLU A 21 -29.12 2.64 2.51
N ALA A 22 -28.83 2.76 1.21
CA ALA A 22 -28.16 1.71 0.44
C ALA A 22 -26.75 1.45 0.97
N THR A 23 -26.00 2.52 1.28
CA THR A 23 -24.66 2.42 1.89
C THR A 23 -24.72 1.79 3.28
N LEU A 24 -25.76 2.11 4.08
CA LEU A 24 -25.99 1.51 5.40
C LEU A 24 -26.44 0.04 5.31
N ARG A 25 -27.22 -0.35 4.30
CA ARG A 25 -27.58 -1.76 4.06
C ARG A 25 -26.40 -2.60 3.60
N ASP A 26 -25.56 -2.06 2.72
CA ASP A 26 -24.28 -2.70 2.37
C ASP A 26 -23.34 -2.80 3.58
N TYR A 27 -23.47 -1.87 4.54
CA TYR A 27 -22.76 -1.90 5.81
C TYR A 27 -23.26 -2.99 6.76
N GLU A 28 -24.57 -3.12 6.96
CA GLU A 28 -25.17 -4.22 7.75
C GLU A 28 -24.91 -5.59 7.13
N PHE A 29 -24.93 -5.69 5.79
CA PHE A 29 -24.67 -6.94 5.08
C PHE A 29 -23.19 -7.36 5.17
N ASN A 30 -22.24 -6.43 5.00
CA ASN A 30 -20.81 -6.73 5.14
C ASN A 30 -20.36 -6.89 6.60
N SER A 31 -21.00 -6.23 7.57
CA SER A 31 -20.68 -6.41 8.99
C SER A 31 -21.23 -7.72 9.57
N ASN A 32 -22.36 -8.21 9.06
CA ASN A 32 -22.89 -9.56 9.38
C ASN A 32 -22.14 -10.70 8.66
N SER A 33 -21.40 -10.40 7.59
CA SER A 33 -20.34 -11.32 7.12
C SER A 33 -19.19 -11.26 8.11
N GLN A 34 -19.31 -12.05 9.17
CA GLN A 34 -18.31 -12.27 10.20
C GLN A 34 -16.99 -12.68 9.52
N GLY A 35 -16.15 -11.69 9.22
CA GLY A 35 -14.91 -11.88 8.49
C GLY A 35 -14.01 -12.82 9.29
N ASN A 36 -13.58 -13.92 8.67
CA ASN A 36 -12.87 -15.02 9.33
C ASN A 36 -11.38 -14.68 9.67
N THR A 37 -11.11 -13.41 9.98
CA THR A 37 -9.79 -12.86 10.26
C THR A 37 -9.56 -12.75 11.77
N SER A 38 -8.60 -13.53 12.28
CA SER A 38 -8.19 -13.47 13.68
C SER A 38 -7.20 -12.32 13.89
N PHE A 39 -7.17 -11.74 15.08
CA PHE A 39 -6.17 -10.75 15.48
C PHE A 39 -4.75 -11.18 15.13
N ALA A 40 -4.42 -12.46 15.37
CA ALA A 40 -3.13 -13.03 15.03
C ALA A 40 -2.83 -12.95 13.52
N LYS A 41 -3.81 -13.28 12.66
CA LYS A 41 -3.64 -13.16 11.20
C LYS A 41 -3.38 -11.71 10.80
N THR A 42 -4.17 -10.77 11.31
CA THR A 42 -3.99 -9.34 11.02
C THR A 42 -2.60 -8.85 11.45
N CYS A 43 -2.12 -9.26 12.64
CA CYS A 43 -0.76 -8.94 13.10
C CYS A 43 0.32 -9.53 12.18
N PHE A 44 0.18 -10.81 11.78
CA PHE A 44 1.14 -11.44 10.86
C PHE A 44 1.20 -10.74 9.51
N HIS A 45 0.05 -10.40 8.93
CA HIS A 45 -0.01 -9.63 7.68
C HIS A 45 0.61 -8.23 7.85
N GLY A 46 0.36 -7.56 8.97
CA GLY A 46 0.97 -6.26 9.27
C GLY A 46 2.49 -6.33 9.42
N ILE A 47 3.02 -7.32 10.15
CA ILE A 47 4.47 -7.52 10.28
C ILE A 47 5.08 -7.84 8.91
N ASN A 48 4.45 -8.69 8.11
CA ASN A 48 4.93 -9.03 6.77
C ASN A 48 5.00 -7.80 5.86
N ALA A 49 4.02 -6.90 5.93
CA ALA A 49 4.02 -5.64 5.19
C ALA A 49 5.15 -4.69 5.64
N LEU A 50 5.50 -4.69 6.94
CA LEU A 50 6.55 -3.84 7.52
C LEU A 50 7.97 -4.41 7.35
N SER A 51 8.10 -5.72 7.17
CA SER A 51 9.38 -6.43 7.09
C SER A 51 10.26 -6.11 5.87
N GLY A 52 9.80 -5.26 4.94
CA GLY A 52 10.53 -4.92 3.71
C GLY A 52 11.79 -4.07 3.93
N VAL A 53 11.90 -2.95 3.20
CA VAL A 53 13.09 -2.07 3.22
C VAL A 53 13.51 -1.65 4.63
N GLY A 54 12.57 -1.56 5.58
CA GLY A 54 12.85 -1.24 6.98
C GLY A 54 13.83 -2.21 7.65
N ILE A 55 13.74 -3.52 7.40
CA ILE A 55 14.61 -4.51 8.06
C ILE A 55 16.05 -4.41 7.57
N LEU A 56 16.27 -4.01 6.32
CA LEU A 56 17.63 -3.84 5.77
C LEU A 56 18.23 -2.47 6.11
N SER A 57 17.41 -1.41 6.10
CA SER A 57 17.88 -0.03 6.30
C SER A 57 18.07 0.35 7.78
N VAL A 58 17.18 -0.11 8.68
CA VAL A 58 17.23 0.21 10.11
C VAL A 58 18.53 -0.26 10.79
N PRO A 59 18.99 -1.52 10.64
CA PRO A 59 20.25 -1.95 11.27
C PRO A 59 21.46 -1.21 10.70
N TYR A 60 21.47 -0.92 9.40
CA TYR A 60 22.53 -0.13 8.76
C TYR A 60 22.57 1.31 9.29
N ALA A 61 21.41 1.95 9.45
CA ALA A 61 21.28 3.30 10.01
C ALA A 61 21.66 3.35 11.50
N LEU A 62 21.37 2.30 12.26
CA LEU A 62 21.80 2.17 13.66
C LEU A 62 23.32 1.94 13.77
N ALA A 63 23.87 1.05 12.95
CA ALA A 63 25.31 0.77 12.92
C ALA A 63 26.12 2.02 12.53
N SER A 64 25.63 2.80 11.57
CA SER A 64 26.31 4.02 11.10
C SER A 64 26.07 5.23 12.02
N GLY A 65 24.92 5.31 12.70
CA GLY A 65 24.53 6.45 13.53
C GLY A 65 24.84 6.32 15.02
N GLY A 66 25.34 5.17 15.48
CA GLY A 66 25.72 4.92 16.87
C GLY A 66 24.56 5.04 17.86
N TRP A 67 24.89 5.26 19.15
CA TRP A 67 23.89 5.31 20.24
C TRP A 67 22.81 6.40 20.05
N LEU A 68 23.13 7.51 19.38
CA LEU A 68 22.17 8.58 19.09
C LEU A 68 21.02 8.09 18.19
N SER A 69 21.34 7.26 17.18
CA SER A 69 20.35 6.66 16.28
C SER A 69 19.35 5.79 17.05
N LEU A 70 19.80 5.12 18.11
CA LEU A 70 18.96 4.30 18.97
C LEU A 70 17.97 5.15 19.77
N SER A 71 18.40 6.31 20.28
CA SER A 71 17.50 7.26 20.94
C SER A 71 16.43 7.81 19.98
N ILE A 72 16.81 8.18 18.76
CA ILE A 72 15.89 8.67 17.73
C ILE A 72 14.89 7.58 17.34
N LEU A 73 15.35 6.34 17.15
CA LEU A 73 14.50 5.19 16.84
C LEU A 73 13.42 4.99 17.91
N PHE A 74 13.79 5.12 19.19
CA PHE A 74 12.84 5.00 20.30
C PHE A 74 11.80 6.14 20.29
N THR A 75 12.22 7.37 20.03
CA THR A 75 11.30 8.51 19.88
C THR A 75 10.32 8.28 18.74
N VAL A 76 10.81 7.87 17.56
CA VAL A 76 9.95 7.55 16.40
C VAL A 76 8.97 6.42 16.74
N ALA A 77 9.42 5.37 17.44
CA ALA A 77 8.55 4.27 17.85
C ALA A 77 7.40 4.74 18.76
N ILE A 78 7.69 5.59 19.75
CA ILE A 78 6.67 6.17 20.63
C ILE A 78 5.69 7.04 19.83
N THR A 79 6.20 7.91 18.96
CA THR A 79 5.35 8.78 18.12
C THR A 79 4.44 7.95 17.21
N THR A 80 4.98 6.94 16.53
CA THR A 80 4.20 6.05 15.67
C THR A 80 3.14 5.27 16.46
N PHE A 81 3.49 4.79 17.65
CA PHE A 81 2.52 4.12 18.52
C PHE A 81 1.38 5.05 18.95
N TYR A 82 1.71 6.30 19.29
CA TYR A 82 0.71 7.32 19.60
C TYR A 82 -0.21 7.62 18.41
N CYS A 83 0.37 7.78 17.21
CA CYS A 83 -0.39 7.96 15.97
C CYS A 83 -1.34 6.78 15.70
N ALA A 84 -0.88 5.54 15.89
CA ALA A 84 -1.72 4.35 15.73
C ALA A 84 -2.93 4.34 16.68
N ILE A 85 -2.73 4.74 17.94
CA ILE A 85 -3.83 4.88 18.91
C ILE A 85 -4.81 5.97 18.47
N LEU A 86 -4.31 7.10 17.96
CA LEU A 86 -5.16 8.18 17.45
C LEU A 86 -6.03 7.71 16.28
N ILE A 87 -5.43 7.02 15.30
CA ILE A 87 -6.13 6.46 14.14
C ILE A 87 -7.20 5.46 14.60
N LYS A 88 -6.84 4.56 15.53
CA LYS A 88 -7.80 3.64 16.13
C LYS A 88 -8.99 4.38 16.73
N ARG A 89 -8.73 5.38 17.58
CA ARG A 89 -9.81 6.19 18.18
C ARG A 89 -10.66 6.87 17.12
N CYS A 90 -10.07 7.42 16.06
CA CYS A 90 -10.82 8.02 14.96
C CYS A 90 -11.73 7.01 14.25
N MET A 91 -11.25 5.78 14.01
CA MET A 91 -12.06 4.72 13.39
C MET A 91 -13.17 4.21 14.33
N ASP A 92 -12.90 4.11 15.64
CA ASP A 92 -13.89 3.68 16.63
C ASP A 92 -15.06 4.68 16.78
N MET A 93 -14.87 5.95 16.40
CA MET A 93 -15.89 7.00 16.50
C MET A 93 -16.97 6.93 15.40
N ASP A 94 -16.72 6.24 14.30
CA ASP A 94 -17.69 6.09 13.23
C ASP A 94 -17.51 4.76 12.49
N PRO A 95 -18.48 3.84 12.60
CA PRO A 95 -18.43 2.55 11.93
C PRO A 95 -18.24 2.68 10.40
N LEU A 96 -18.70 3.77 9.78
CA LEU A 96 -18.60 3.99 8.33
C LEU A 96 -17.16 4.30 7.86
N LEU A 97 -16.23 4.64 8.76
CA LEU A 97 -14.83 4.92 8.43
C LEU A 97 -14.03 3.63 8.25
N ARG A 98 -13.71 3.27 7.01
CA ARG A 98 -12.91 2.07 6.69
C ARG A 98 -11.50 2.38 6.22
N SER A 99 -11.26 3.57 5.66
CA SER A 99 -9.97 3.93 5.07
C SER A 99 -9.41 5.21 5.69
N TYR A 100 -8.08 5.33 5.70
CA TYR A 100 -7.39 6.52 6.22
C TYR A 100 -7.82 7.84 5.54
N PRO A 101 -8.04 7.91 4.21
CA PRO A 101 -8.59 9.12 3.59
C PRO A 101 -10.01 9.48 4.07
N ASP A 102 -10.82 8.53 4.47
CA ASP A 102 -12.18 8.79 4.97
C ASP A 102 -12.13 9.47 6.34
N ILE A 103 -11.11 9.17 7.15
CA ILE A 103 -10.83 9.91 8.39
C ILE A 103 -10.55 11.39 8.06
N GLY A 104 -9.76 11.64 7.01
CA GLY A 104 -9.52 13.00 6.49
C GLY A 104 -10.77 13.68 5.96
N TYR A 105 -11.65 12.93 5.29
CA TYR A 105 -12.94 13.43 4.84
C TYR A 105 -13.79 13.89 6.02
N LYS A 106 -13.83 13.11 7.09
CA LYS A 106 -14.63 13.45 8.27
C LYS A 106 -14.05 14.64 9.05
N ALA A 107 -12.73 14.78 9.08
CA ALA A 107 -12.06 15.87 9.79
C ALA A 107 -12.02 17.20 9.01
N PHE A 108 -11.78 17.16 7.70
CA PHE A 108 -11.48 18.34 6.87
C PHE A 108 -12.32 18.42 5.59
N GLY A 109 -13.33 17.56 5.43
CA GLY A 109 -14.17 17.49 4.22
C GLY A 109 -13.43 16.93 3.01
N ASN A 110 -13.97 17.21 1.82
CA ASN A 110 -13.48 16.65 0.56
C ASN A 110 -11.99 16.98 0.28
N THR A 111 -11.55 18.19 0.65
CA THR A 111 -10.16 18.63 0.48
C THR A 111 -9.20 17.75 1.29
N GLY A 112 -9.54 17.42 2.54
CA GLY A 112 -8.74 16.53 3.38
C GLY A 112 -8.64 15.12 2.81
N ARG A 113 -9.75 14.59 2.28
CA ARG A 113 -9.78 13.28 1.62
C ARG A 113 -8.79 13.22 0.46
N ILE A 114 -8.83 14.22 -0.42
CA ILE A 114 -7.96 14.28 -1.60
C ILE A 114 -6.49 14.37 -1.18
N ILE A 115 -6.17 15.25 -0.24
CA ILE A 115 -4.78 15.43 0.23
C ILE A 115 -4.24 14.12 0.81
N ILE A 116 -4.98 13.48 1.71
CA ILE A 116 -4.55 12.22 2.33
C ILE A 116 -4.41 11.11 1.29
N SER A 117 -5.35 11.01 0.35
CA SER A 117 -5.24 10.05 -0.76
C SER A 117 -3.99 10.27 -1.61
N ILE A 118 -3.63 11.53 -1.90
CA ILE A 118 -2.40 11.84 -2.65
C ILE A 118 -1.16 11.39 -1.87
N PHE A 119 -1.07 11.72 -0.58
CA PHE A 119 0.07 11.30 0.25
C PHE A 119 0.19 9.77 0.36
N MET A 120 -0.93 9.07 0.56
CA MET A 120 -0.97 7.61 0.59
C MET A 120 -0.48 6.98 -0.72
N ASN A 121 -0.93 7.50 -1.87
CA ASN A 121 -0.49 7.01 -3.17
C ASN A 121 0.98 7.33 -3.42
N LEU A 122 1.44 8.52 -3.03
CA LEU A 122 2.85 8.92 -3.15
C LEU A 122 3.74 8.02 -2.28
N GLU A 123 3.33 7.74 -1.04
CA GLU A 123 4.04 6.82 -0.14
C GLU A 123 4.16 5.43 -0.77
N LEU A 124 3.06 4.87 -1.26
CA LEU A 124 3.08 3.55 -1.92
C LEU A 124 3.98 3.53 -3.16
N TYR A 125 3.98 4.61 -3.96
CA TYR A 125 4.85 4.76 -5.12
C TYR A 125 6.34 4.81 -4.73
N LEU A 126 6.69 5.57 -3.69
CA LEU A 126 8.07 5.68 -3.20
C LEU A 126 8.56 4.35 -2.62
N VAL A 127 7.70 3.63 -1.90
CA VAL A 127 8.00 2.29 -1.37
C VAL A 127 8.24 1.30 -2.53
N ALA A 128 7.35 1.27 -3.52
CA ALA A 128 7.52 0.41 -4.70
C ALA A 128 8.82 0.73 -5.47
N THR A 129 9.11 2.02 -5.67
CA THR A 129 10.34 2.47 -6.33
C THR A 129 11.58 2.05 -5.54
N SER A 130 11.53 2.11 -4.21
CA SER A 130 12.64 1.70 -3.33
C SER A 130 12.94 0.20 -3.45
N PHE A 131 11.90 -0.65 -3.53
CA PHE A 131 12.08 -2.08 -3.80
C PHE A 131 12.69 -2.34 -5.18
N LEU A 132 12.24 -1.61 -6.20
CA LEU A 132 12.77 -1.76 -7.56
C LEU A 132 14.25 -1.40 -7.64
N ILE A 133 14.68 -0.32 -6.98
CA ILE A 133 16.10 0.06 -6.88
C ILE A 133 16.89 -1.01 -6.13
N LEU A 134 16.35 -1.55 -5.03
CA LEU A 134 17.00 -2.59 -4.24
C LEU A 134 17.21 -3.87 -5.07
N GLU A 135 16.19 -4.32 -5.81
CA GLU A 135 16.30 -5.45 -6.73
C GLU A 135 17.35 -5.19 -7.83
N GLY A 136 17.34 -3.98 -8.41
CA GLY A 136 18.34 -3.56 -9.38
C GLY A 136 19.76 -3.58 -8.83
N ASP A 137 19.97 -3.09 -7.61
CA ASP A 137 21.27 -3.10 -6.92
C ASP A 137 21.72 -4.53 -6.57
N ASN A 138 20.79 -5.41 -6.21
CA ASN A 138 21.09 -6.82 -5.94
C ASN A 138 21.48 -7.57 -7.22
N LEU A 139 20.74 -7.37 -8.32
CA LEU A 139 21.03 -7.98 -9.61
C LEU A 139 22.35 -7.48 -10.22
N ASP A 140 22.62 -6.18 -10.12
CA ASP A 140 23.89 -5.59 -10.57
C ASP A 140 25.08 -6.21 -9.83
N LYS A 141 24.96 -6.44 -8.51
CA LYS A 141 25.99 -7.12 -7.72
C LYS A 141 26.15 -8.60 -8.08
N LEU A 142 25.04 -9.31 -8.33
CA LEU A 142 25.06 -10.74 -8.70
C LEU A 142 25.62 -10.98 -10.11
N PHE A 143 25.31 -10.07 -11.05
CA PHE A 143 25.70 -10.17 -12.45
C PHE A 143 26.82 -9.18 -12.83
N SER A 144 27.54 -8.62 -11.86
CA SER A 144 28.66 -7.68 -12.04
C SER A 144 29.77 -8.20 -12.96
N ASN A 145 29.78 -9.51 -13.27
CA ASN A 145 30.74 -10.16 -14.17
C ASN A 145 30.21 -10.33 -15.61
N ILE A 146 28.98 -9.90 -15.92
CA ILE A 146 28.42 -9.93 -17.27
C ILE A 146 28.42 -8.51 -17.82
N GLY A 147 29.58 -8.06 -18.30
CA GLY A 147 29.69 -6.81 -19.07
C GLY A 147 28.97 -6.96 -20.40
N PHE A 148 27.69 -6.56 -20.47
CA PHE A 148 26.95 -6.47 -21.73
C PHE A 148 27.31 -5.16 -22.44
N SER A 149 28.43 -5.17 -23.19
CA SER A 149 28.67 -4.13 -24.19
C SER A 149 27.77 -4.40 -25.40
N PHE A 150 26.55 -3.88 -25.36
CA PHE A 150 25.68 -3.89 -26.53
C PHE A 150 25.94 -2.60 -27.33
N MET A 151 26.62 -2.74 -28.47
CA MET A 151 26.72 -1.70 -29.51
C MET A 151 27.45 -0.40 -29.07
N GLY A 152 28.55 -0.51 -28.31
CA GLY A 152 29.49 0.60 -28.09
C GLY A 152 29.00 1.72 -27.16
N ILE A 153 27.90 1.52 -26.43
CA ILE A 153 27.41 2.41 -25.39
C ILE A 153 27.55 1.69 -24.04
N ASP A 154 28.41 2.19 -23.16
CA ASP A 154 28.50 1.73 -21.76
C ASP A 154 27.26 2.22 -21.00
N PHE A 155 26.17 1.47 -21.09
CA PHE A 155 25.06 1.61 -20.16
C PHE A 155 25.49 1.00 -18.82
N GLY A 156 25.43 1.76 -17.74
CA GLY A 156 25.74 1.23 -16.41
C GLY A 156 24.81 0.04 -16.10
N GLY A 157 25.38 -1.13 -15.81
CA GLY A 157 24.66 -2.40 -15.62
C GLY A 157 23.43 -2.25 -14.73
N LYS A 158 23.59 -1.55 -13.60
CA LYS A 158 22.53 -1.16 -12.67
C LYS A 158 21.27 -0.56 -13.32
N GLN A 159 21.42 0.41 -14.23
CA GLN A 159 20.27 1.09 -14.85
C GLN A 159 19.49 0.14 -15.77
N MET A 160 20.19 -0.76 -16.45
CA MET A 160 19.56 -1.78 -17.31
C MET A 160 18.81 -2.83 -16.48
N PHE A 161 19.38 -3.28 -15.36
CA PHE A 161 18.70 -4.20 -14.45
C PHE A 161 17.46 -3.58 -13.82
N ILE A 162 17.53 -2.32 -13.40
CA ILE A 162 16.37 -1.55 -12.90
C ILE A 162 15.26 -1.49 -13.97
N ILE A 163 15.60 -1.12 -15.22
CA ILE A 163 14.62 -1.03 -16.32
C ILE A 163 14.05 -2.41 -16.68
N LEU A 164 14.87 -3.46 -16.67
CA LEU A 164 14.43 -4.82 -16.96
C LEU A 164 13.49 -5.37 -15.89
N VAL A 165 13.81 -5.18 -14.61
CA VAL A 165 12.92 -5.51 -13.49
C VAL A 165 11.62 -4.72 -13.57
N ALA A 166 11.71 -3.40 -13.86
CA ALA A 166 10.54 -2.57 -14.08
C ALA A 166 9.65 -3.15 -15.19
N LEU A 167 10.23 -3.49 -16.36
CA LEU A 167 9.52 -4.05 -17.50
C LEU A 167 8.81 -5.39 -17.19
N ILE A 168 9.41 -6.23 -16.34
CA ILE A 168 8.82 -7.51 -15.91
C ILE A 168 7.67 -7.29 -14.91
N ILE A 169 7.80 -6.31 -14.01
CA ILE A 169 6.79 -6.00 -12.98
C ILE A 169 5.63 -5.18 -13.57
N LEU A 170 5.89 -4.31 -14.54
CA LEU A 170 4.91 -3.42 -15.18
C LEU A 170 3.65 -4.13 -15.70
N PRO A 171 3.72 -5.29 -16.39
CA PRO A 171 2.52 -6.03 -16.78
C PRO A 171 1.77 -6.62 -15.58
N SER A 172 2.44 -6.84 -14.44
CA SER A 172 1.79 -7.31 -13.21
C SER A 172 0.96 -6.21 -12.53
N VAL A 173 1.26 -4.93 -12.79
CA VAL A 173 0.50 -3.78 -12.24
C VAL A 173 -0.79 -3.53 -13.03
N TRP A 174 -0.87 -3.99 -14.28
CA TRP A 174 -2.06 -3.88 -15.15
C TRP A 174 -3.05 -5.05 -14.99
N LEU A 175 -2.75 -6.02 -14.13
CA LEU A 175 -3.61 -7.18 -13.89
C LEU A 175 -4.51 -6.91 -12.68
N ASP A 176 -5.75 -6.51 -12.95
CA ASP A 176 -6.79 -6.23 -11.94
C ASP A 176 -7.28 -7.50 -11.19
N ASP A 177 -6.81 -8.68 -11.57
CA ASP A 177 -7.23 -9.96 -10.99
C ASP A 177 -6.38 -10.33 -9.76
N MET A 178 -6.97 -10.18 -8.57
CA MET A 178 -6.41 -10.59 -7.26
C MET A 178 -5.94 -12.06 -7.21
N ARG A 179 -6.43 -12.91 -8.12
CA ARG A 179 -6.03 -14.32 -8.26
C ARG A 179 -4.62 -14.48 -8.85
N ILE A 180 -4.25 -13.62 -9.80
CA ILE A 180 -2.94 -13.69 -10.46
C ILE A 180 -1.84 -13.28 -9.48
N LEU A 181 -2.11 -12.30 -8.62
CA LEU A 181 -1.21 -11.91 -7.55
C LEU A 181 -0.93 -13.07 -6.57
N SER A 182 -1.93 -13.92 -6.30
CA SER A 182 -1.77 -15.12 -5.47
C SER A 182 -0.87 -16.17 -6.14
N TYR A 183 -0.98 -16.37 -7.46
CA TYR A 183 -0.07 -17.25 -8.22
C TYR A 183 1.37 -16.71 -8.26
N VAL A 184 1.55 -15.40 -8.42
CA VAL A 184 2.87 -14.76 -8.38
C VAL A 184 3.50 -14.95 -7.00
N SER A 185 2.74 -14.76 -5.92
CA SER A 185 3.22 -15.03 -4.56
C SER A 185 3.60 -16.50 -4.35
N ALA A 186 2.82 -17.45 -4.87
CA ALA A 186 3.12 -18.88 -4.78
C ALA A 186 4.42 -19.24 -5.53
N SER A 187 4.67 -18.61 -6.68
CA SER A 187 5.92 -18.79 -7.43
C SER A 187 7.14 -18.29 -6.65
N GLY A 188 7.01 -17.20 -5.90
CA GLY A 188 8.09 -16.68 -5.05
C GLY A 188 8.46 -17.62 -3.90
N VAL A 189 7.45 -18.26 -3.28
CA VAL A 189 7.67 -19.27 -2.23
C VAL A 189 8.37 -20.50 -2.81
N PHE A 190 7.96 -20.95 -3.99
CA PHE A 190 8.62 -22.06 -4.69
C PHE A 190 10.08 -21.74 -5.03
N ALA A 191 10.36 -20.55 -5.56
CA ALA A 191 11.72 -20.09 -5.83
C ALA A 191 12.58 -20.06 -4.56
N SER A 192 12.02 -19.58 -3.44
CA SER A 192 12.71 -19.56 -2.13
C SER A 192 13.03 -20.97 -1.63
N GLY A 193 12.10 -21.93 -1.82
CA GLY A 193 12.33 -23.33 -1.50
C GLY A 193 13.42 -23.99 -2.35
N LEU A 194 13.51 -23.61 -3.63
CA LEU A 194 14.54 -24.09 -4.56
C LEU A 194 15.94 -23.56 -4.23
N ILE A 195 16.04 -22.34 -3.71
CA ILE A 195 17.32 -21.74 -3.28
C ILE A 195 17.84 -22.41 -1.99
N LEU A 196 16.94 -22.91 -1.14
CA LEU A 196 17.28 -23.57 0.12
C LEU A 196 17.52 -25.09 -0.02
N ALA A 197 17.17 -25.69 -1.15
CA ALA A 197 17.34 -27.12 -1.46
C ALA A 197 18.69 -27.39 -2.14
#